data_AF-A0A953RND8-F1
#
_entry.id   AF-A0A953RND8-F1
#
_cell.length_a   1.000
_cell.length_b   1.000
_cell.length_c   1.000
_cell.angle_alpha   90.00
_cell.angle_beta   90.00
_cell.angle_gamma   90.00
#
_symmetry.space_group_name_H-M   'P 1'
#
loop_
_entity.id
_entity.type
_entity.pdbx_description
1 polymer ?
#
loop_
_entity_poly.entity_id
_entity_poly.type
_entity_poly.pdbx_seq_one_letter_code
_entity_poly.pdbx_strand_id
1 'polypeptide(L)'
;MPGYGEHLKTALARLTRDDVNRAIRRYLRTDRLVIVAVSKNGEELKRLFASDDPSPMTYNSSKPAAITEEDKIVEKWPLHLRPQDITVKPVAECFSRAGLVGQPEQAAQ
;
A
#
# COMPACT_ATOMS: atom_id res chain seq x y z
N MET A 1 -26.02 10.48 14.13
CA MET A 1 -25.96 10.27 15.58
C MET A 1 -25.44 11.53 16.24
N PRO A 2 -26.27 12.31 16.95
CA PRO A 2 -25.80 13.43 17.76
C PRO A 2 -24.72 12.96 18.76
N GLY A 3 -23.66 13.75 18.97
CA GLY A 3 -22.64 13.48 20.00
C GLY A 3 -21.48 12.55 19.61
N TYR A 4 -21.46 11.96 18.41
CA TYR A 4 -20.38 11.06 17.98
C TYR A 4 -18.99 11.74 17.96
N GLY A 5 -18.93 13.01 17.56
CA GLY A 5 -17.67 13.76 17.52
C GLY A 5 -17.02 13.98 18.88
N GLU A 6 -17.81 14.32 19.90
CA GLU A 6 -17.30 14.49 21.27
C GLU A 6 -16.85 13.16 21.88
N HIS A 7 -17.60 12.09 21.64
CA HIS A 7 -17.19 10.74 22.03
C HIS A 7 -15.82 10.36 21.45
N LEU A 8 -15.58 10.62 20.16
CA LEU A 8 -14.29 10.35 19.52
C LEU A 8 -13.15 11.15 20.14
N LYS A 9 -13.36 12.45 20.39
CA LYS A 9 -12.33 13.30 21.03
C LYS A 9 -11.95 12.76 22.41
N THR A 10 -12.93 12.42 23.25
CA THR A 10 -12.67 11.84 24.57
C THR A 10 -11.94 10.49 24.48
N ALA A 11 -12.29 9.65 23.51
CA ALA A 11 -11.62 8.37 23.30
C ALA A 11 -10.16 8.55 22.87
N LEU A 12 -9.89 9.48 21.94
CA LEU A 12 -8.54 9.78 21.46
C LEU A 12 -7.66 10.38 22.57
N ALA A 13 -8.20 11.26 23.41
CA ALA A 13 -7.46 11.89 24.52
C ALA A 13 -6.97 10.88 25.57
N ARG A 14 -7.63 9.72 25.68
CA ARG A 14 -7.27 8.65 26.63
C ARG A 14 -6.41 7.55 26.02
N LEU A 15 -6.09 7.62 24.73
CA LEU A 15 -5.40 6.55 24.03
C LEU A 15 -3.94 6.44 24.50
N THR A 16 -3.53 5.23 24.88
CA THR A 16 -2.15 4.98 25.32
C THR A 16 -1.31 4.34 24.21
N ARG A 17 0.02 4.40 24.36
CA ARG A 17 0.96 3.68 23.49
C ARG A 17 0.66 2.17 23.44
N ASP A 18 0.29 1.59 24.56
CA ASP A 18 -0.01 0.16 24.65
C ASP A 18 -1.30 -0.19 23.92
N ASP A 19 -2.30 0.70 23.93
CA ASP A 19 -3.52 0.54 23.15
C ASP A 19 -3.23 0.56 21.65
N VAL A 20 -2.39 1.49 21.19
CA VAL A 20 -1.97 1.58 19.78
C VAL A 20 -1.21 0.32 19.37
N ASN A 21 -0.22 -0.09 20.17
CA ASN A 21 0.58 -1.28 19.90
C ASN A 21 -0.26 -2.56 19.89
N ARG A 22 -1.28 -2.64 20.75
CA ARG A 22 -2.24 -3.76 20.76
C ARG A 22 -3.10 -3.75 19.50
N ALA A 23 -3.57 -2.59 19.06
CA ALA A 23 -4.33 -2.46 17.82
C ALA A 23 -3.49 -2.83 16.59
N ILE A 24 -2.24 -2.37 16.51
CA ILE A 24 -1.31 -2.72 15.42
C ILE A 24 -1.17 -4.24 15.32
N ARG A 25 -0.83 -4.93 16.41
CA ARG A 25 -0.65 -6.39 16.40
C ARG A 25 -1.93 -7.15 16.07
N ARG A 26 -3.10 -6.59 16.43
CA ARG A 26 -4.39 -7.24 16.19
C ARG A 26 -4.89 -7.06 14.76
N TYR A 27 -4.67 -5.89 14.16
CA TYR A 27 -5.33 -5.50 12.92
C TYR A 27 -4.39 -5.28 11.74
N LEU A 28 -3.12 -4.93 11.96
CA LEU A 28 -2.13 -4.77 10.89
C LEU A 28 -1.33 -6.06 10.76
N ARG A 29 -1.64 -6.82 9.69
CA ARG A 29 -0.96 -8.07 9.37
C ARG A 29 -0.13 -7.91 8.11
N THR A 30 1.11 -8.39 8.15
CA THR A 30 2.03 -8.34 7.00
C THR A 30 1.65 -9.34 5.91
N ASP A 31 0.97 -10.44 6.26
CA ASP A 31 0.56 -11.49 5.31
C ASP A 31 -0.73 -11.18 4.54
N ARG A 32 -1.38 -10.05 4.84
CA ARG A 32 -2.62 -9.59 4.19
C ARG A 32 -2.57 -8.10 3.85
N LEU A 33 -1.41 -7.63 3.42
CA LEU A 33 -1.17 -6.27 3.00
C LEU A 33 -1.43 -6.11 1.49
N VAL A 34 -2.18 -5.08 1.11
CA VAL A 34 -2.35 -4.68 -0.30
C VAL A 34 -1.68 -3.33 -0.49
N ILE A 35 -0.75 -3.26 -1.44
CA ILE A 35 -0.04 -2.03 -1.80
C ILE A 35 -0.48 -1.62 -3.22
N VAL A 36 -0.81 -0.35 -3.39
CA VAL A 36 -1.10 0.25 -4.69
C VAL A 36 -0.05 1.31 -4.96
N ALA A 37 0.61 1.21 -6.11
CA ALA A 37 1.63 2.17 -6.55
C ALA A 37 1.25 2.75 -7.90
N VAL A 38 1.57 4.03 -8.11
CA VAL A 38 1.46 4.70 -9.40
C VAL A 38 2.86 4.85 -9.97
N SER A 39 3.09 4.28 -11.15
CA SER A 39 4.40 4.29 -11.81
C SER A 39 4.25 4.67 -13.28
N LYS A 40 5.26 5.34 -13.82
CA LYS A 40 5.39 5.58 -15.28
C LYS A 40 5.59 4.27 -16.04
N ASN A 41 6.27 3.28 -15.43
CA ASN A 41 6.55 1.98 -16.02
C ASN A 41 6.13 0.84 -15.08
N GLY A 42 4.84 0.48 -15.13
CA GLY A 42 4.27 -0.53 -14.24
C GLY A 42 4.80 -1.95 -14.49
N GLU A 43 5.05 -2.32 -15.75
CA GLU A 43 5.55 -3.66 -16.10
C GLU A 43 6.99 -3.89 -15.65
N GLU A 44 7.84 -2.86 -15.76
CA GLU A 44 9.19 -2.92 -15.20
C GLU A 44 9.16 -3.04 -13.68
N LEU A 45 8.32 -2.24 -13.01
CA LEU A 45 8.17 -2.32 -11.57
C LEU A 45 7.67 -3.69 -11.11
N LYS A 46 6.73 -4.30 -11.85
CA LYS A 46 6.27 -5.67 -11.61
C LYS A 46 7.41 -6.68 -11.72
N ARG A 47 8.28 -6.56 -12.73
CA ARG A 47 9.44 -7.45 -12.88
C ARG A 47 10.40 -7.32 -11.69
N LEU A 48 10.71 -6.10 -11.26
CA LEU A 48 11.60 -5.85 -10.12
C LEU A 48 11.04 -6.42 -8.81
N PHE A 49 9.74 -6.26 -8.55
CA PHE A 49 9.10 -6.85 -7.37
C PHE A 49 9.07 -8.37 -7.38
N ALA A 50 9.06 -8.98 -8.56
CA ALA A 50 9.03 -10.43 -8.71
C ALA A 50 10.42 -11.09 -8.72
N SER A 51 11.48 -10.34 -8.97
CA SER A 51 12.84 -10.88 -9.07
C SER A 51 13.58 -10.97 -7.74
N ASP A 52 13.11 -10.27 -6.70
CA ASP A 52 13.83 -10.08 -5.43
C ASP A 52 15.27 -9.54 -5.65
N ASP A 53 15.49 -8.81 -6.76
CA ASP A 53 16.78 -8.18 -7.05
C ASP A 53 17.10 -7.08 -6.02
N PRO A 54 18.38 -6.83 -5.69
CA PRO A 54 18.76 -5.77 -4.78
C PRO A 54 18.21 -4.40 -5.20
N SER A 55 17.59 -3.67 -4.26
CA SER A 55 17.00 -2.33 -4.50
C SER A 55 17.76 -1.24 -3.72
N PRO A 56 18.93 -0.77 -4.20
CA PRO A 56 19.73 0.20 -3.47
C PRO A 56 19.06 1.57 -3.41
N MET A 57 19.08 2.20 -2.24
CA MET A 57 18.52 3.53 -2.00
C MET A 57 19.59 4.62 -2.19
N THR A 58 19.30 5.65 -2.98
CA THR A 58 20.16 6.83 -3.12
C THR A 58 19.51 8.04 -2.49
N TYR A 59 20.19 8.66 -1.51
CA TYR A 59 19.72 9.90 -0.89
C TYR A 59 20.34 11.13 -1.56
N ASN A 60 19.58 12.22 -1.54
CA ASN A 60 20.03 13.53 -2.01
C ASN A 60 20.91 14.29 -0.99
N SER A 61 21.11 13.73 0.21
CA SER A 61 21.92 14.30 1.28
C SER A 61 22.63 13.18 2.04
N SER A 62 23.72 13.50 2.75
CA SER A 62 24.32 12.55 3.68
C SER A 62 23.32 12.16 4.77
N LYS A 63 23.26 10.87 5.06
CA LYS A 63 22.49 10.29 6.17
C LYS A 63 23.45 9.73 7.22
N PRO A 64 23.05 9.70 8.50
CA PRO A 64 23.80 9.01 9.55
C PRO A 64 24.13 7.55 9.17
N ALA A 65 25.30 7.08 9.60
CA ALA A 65 25.78 5.74 9.28
C ALA A 65 24.78 4.63 9.68
N ALA A 66 24.14 4.78 10.85
CA ALA A 66 23.15 3.83 11.34
C ALA A 66 21.98 3.59 10.35
N ILE A 67 21.53 4.62 9.63
CA ILE A 67 20.47 4.48 8.62
C ILE A 67 21.03 3.76 7.38
N THR A 68 22.20 4.18 6.90
CA THR A 68 22.81 3.57 5.71
C THR A 68 23.24 2.12 5.92
N GLU A 69 23.49 1.70 7.16
CA GLU A 69 23.77 0.32 7.53
C GLU A 69 22.49 -0.53 7.55
N GLU A 70 21.39 0.01 8.08
CA GLU A 70 20.07 -0.62 8.00
C GLU A 70 19.61 -0.79 6.54
N ASP A 71 19.84 0.22 5.69
CA ASP A 71 19.52 0.16 4.27
C ASP A 71 20.21 -1.01 3.56
N LYS A 72 21.43 -1.41 3.95
CA LYS A 72 22.12 -2.58 3.38
C LYS A 72 21.42 -3.90 3.69
N ILE A 73 20.72 -3.98 4.82
CA ILE A 73 19.93 -5.14 5.21
C ILE A 73 18.65 -5.16 4.36
N VAL A 74 17.97 -4.03 4.23
CA VAL A 74 16.72 -3.88 3.47
C VAL A 74 16.95 -4.05 1.97
N GLU A 75 18.08 -3.59 1.44
CA GLU A 75 18.44 -3.64 0.01
C GLU A 75 18.28 -5.03 -0.58
N LYS A 76 18.61 -6.08 0.18
CA LYS A 76 18.58 -7.48 -0.25
C LYS A 76 17.44 -8.27 0.39
N TRP A 77 16.49 -7.58 0.99
CA TRP A 77 15.40 -8.23 1.72
C TRP A 77 14.40 -8.83 0.72
N PRO A 78 14.24 -10.16 0.67
CA PRO A 78 13.35 -10.77 -0.29
C PRO A 78 11.90 -10.50 0.10
N LEU A 79 11.10 -10.05 -0.85
CA LEU A 79 9.68 -9.76 -0.67
C LEU A 79 8.82 -11.00 -0.91
N HIS A 80 9.35 -12.00 -1.63
CA HIS A 80 8.67 -13.26 -1.92
C HIS A 80 7.31 -13.07 -2.60
N LEU A 81 7.16 -12.00 -3.38
CA LEU A 81 5.94 -11.70 -4.11
C LEU A 81 5.86 -12.62 -5.34
N ARG A 82 4.73 -13.31 -5.48
CA ARG A 82 4.51 -14.14 -6.67
C ARG A 82 4.11 -13.24 -7.83
N PRO A 83 4.62 -13.45 -9.06
CA PRO A 83 4.27 -12.64 -10.22
C PRO A 83 2.76 -12.55 -10.48
N GLN A 84 2.01 -13.61 -10.14
CA GLN A 84 0.54 -13.64 -10.26
C GLN A 84 -0.20 -12.74 -9.26
N ASP A 85 0.42 -12.37 -8.14
CA ASP A 85 -0.17 -11.47 -7.14
C ASP A 85 0.04 -9.99 -7.48
N ILE A 86 0.86 -9.70 -8.51
CA ILE A 86 1.17 -8.34 -8.94
C ILE A 86 0.38 -8.03 -10.22
N THR A 87 -0.57 -7.11 -10.11
CA THR A 87 -1.41 -6.69 -11.25
C THR A 87 -1.05 -5.26 -11.67
N VAL A 88 -0.75 -5.09 -12.96
CA VAL A 88 -0.53 -3.77 -13.57
C VAL A 88 -1.78 -3.38 -14.32
N LYS A 89 -2.30 -2.17 -14.05
CA LYS A 89 -3.48 -1.61 -14.72
C LYS A 89 -3.14 -0.25 -15.33
N PRO A 90 -3.55 0.02 -16.58
CA PRO A 90 -3.51 1.37 -17.14
C PRO A 90 -4.30 2.35 -16.28
N VAL A 91 -3.77 3.56 -16.11
CA VAL A 91 -4.43 4.62 -15.31
C VAL A 91 -5.85 4.94 -15.78
N ALA A 92 -6.11 4.81 -17.08
CA ALA A 92 -7.45 5.02 -17.66
C ALA A 92 -8.50 4.04 -17.10
N GLU A 93 -8.10 2.82 -16.73
CA GLU A 93 -9.01 1.85 -16.10
C GLU A 93 -9.36 2.22 -14.65
N CYS A 94 -8.52 3.02 -13.96
CA CYS A 94 -8.81 3.47 -12.59
C CYS A 94 -9.93 4.52 -12.53
N PHE A 95 -10.13 5.27 -13.62
CA PHE A 95 -11.07 6.38 -13.69
C PHE A 95 -12.24 6.12 -14.65
N SER A 96 -12.26 5.00 -15.34
CA SER A 96 -13.42 4.60 -16.12
C SER A 96 -14.55 4.26 -15.14
N ARG A 97 -15.74 4.82 -15.37
CA ARG A 97 -16.92 4.63 -14.53
C ARG A 97 -17.49 3.23 -14.72
N ALA A 98 -16.75 2.18 -14.37
CA ALA A 98 -17.19 0.78 -14.43
C ALA A 98 -18.10 0.39 -13.25
N GLY A 99 -19.01 1.30 -12.85
CA GLY A 99 -20.03 1.07 -11.83
C GLY A 99 -21.32 1.87 -12.03
N LEU A 100 -21.42 2.73 -13.05
CA LEU A 100 -22.61 3.55 -13.35
C LEU A 100 -22.82 3.72 -14.86
N VAL A 101 -22.44 2.73 -15.68
CA VAL A 101 -22.92 2.68 -17.07
C VAL A 101 -24.02 1.63 -17.07
N GLY A 102 -25.27 2.11 -17.13
CA GLY A 102 -26.45 1.26 -17.26
C GLY A 102 -26.28 0.34 -18.46
N GLN A 103 -26.72 -0.91 -18.30
CA GLN A 103 -26.82 -1.87 -19.40
C GLN A 103 -27.64 -1.21 -20.53
N PRO A 104 -27.18 -1.25 -21.78
CA PRO A 104 -27.99 -0.77 -22.89
C PRO A 104 -29.27 -1.61 -22.93
N GLU A 105 -30.39 -0.91 -22.72
CA GLU A 105 -31.74 -1.42 -22.84
C GLU A 105 -31.89 -2.14 -24.19
N GLN A 106 -32.22 -3.42 -24.11
CA GLN A 106 -32.69 -4.18 -25.26
C GLN A 106 -34.01 -3.56 -25.73
N ALA A 107 -33.94 -2.66 -26.71
CA ALA A 107 -35.10 -2.20 -27.47
C ALA A 107 -34.90 -2.58 -28.94
N ALA A 108 -35.08 -3.88 -29.20
CA ALA A 108 -35.44 -4.39 -30.51
C ALA A 108 -36.48 -5.49 -30.29
N GLN A 109 -37.73 -5.03 -30.13
CA GLN A 109 -38.98 -5.69 -30.52
C GLN A 109 -40.14 -4.71 -30.32
#